data_AF-A0AB39XJF2-F1
#
_entry.id   AF-A0AB39XJF2-F1
#
_cell.length_a   1.000
_cell.length_b   1.000
_cell.length_c   1.000
_cell.angle_alpha   90.00
_cell.angle_beta   90.00
_cell.angle_gamma   90.00
#
_symmetry.space_group_name_H-M   'P 1'
#
loop_
_entity.id
_entity.type
_entity.pdbx_description
1 polymer ?
#
loop_
_entity_poly.entity_id
_entity_poly.type
_entity_poly.pdbx_seq_one_letter_code
_entity_poly.pdbx_strand_id
1 'polypeptide(L)' 'MRTAKTKKIKTRARREWTATDLKALKGHSKQRTPVVKISKQMKRTVGALRQKALVLGIGLGHQR' A
#
# COMPACT_ATOMS: atom_id res chain seq x y z
N MET A 1 -17.42 -34.07 -12.07
CA MET A 1 -17.88 -32.91 -11.26
C MET A 1 -16.65 -32.14 -10.76
N ARG A 2 -16.52 -30.84 -11.05
CA ARG A 2 -15.40 -30.01 -10.55
C ARG A 2 -15.85 -29.30 -9.28
N THR A 3 -15.42 -29.78 -8.12
CA THR A 3 -15.70 -29.14 -6.82
C THR A 3 -14.76 -27.94 -6.62
N ALA A 4 -15.29 -26.74 -6.84
CA ALA A 4 -14.55 -25.50 -6.58
C ALA A 4 -14.41 -25.29 -5.07
N LYS A 5 -13.20 -25.50 -4.54
CA LYS A 5 -12.85 -25.25 -3.14
C LYS A 5 -12.73 -23.74 -2.92
N THR A 6 -13.77 -23.09 -2.44
CA THR A 6 -13.78 -21.65 -2.12
C THR A 6 -12.85 -21.37 -0.95
N LYS A 7 -11.72 -20.70 -1.21
CA LYS A 7 -10.83 -20.18 -0.16
C LYS A 7 -11.55 -19.06 0.60
N LYS A 8 -11.82 -19.27 1.90
CA LYS A 8 -12.28 -18.21 2.81
C LYS A 8 -11.23 -17.08 2.83
N ILE A 9 -11.58 -15.92 2.29
CA ILE A 9 -10.75 -14.72 2.33
C ILE A 9 -10.78 -14.19 3.76
N LYS A 10 -9.68 -14.34 4.51
CA LYS A 10 -9.54 -13.67 5.82
C LYS A 10 -9.54 -12.17 5.59
N THR A 11 -10.56 -11.47 6.10
CA THR A 11 -10.63 -10.01 6.12
C THR A 11 -9.50 -9.48 6.98
N ARG A 12 -8.46 -8.92 6.34
CA ARG A 12 -7.34 -8.29 7.06
C ARG A 12 -7.87 -7.02 7.74
N ALA A 13 -7.72 -6.93 9.06
CA ALA A 13 -8.08 -5.74 9.82
C ALA A 13 -7.43 -4.49 9.19
N ARG A 14 -8.23 -3.42 9.02
CA ARG A 14 -7.71 -2.15 8.49
C ARG A 14 -6.83 -1.51 9.56
N ARG A 15 -5.53 -1.49 9.32
CA ARG A 15 -4.58 -0.77 10.19
C ARG A 15 -4.68 0.73 9.90
N GLU A 16 -4.84 1.53 10.93
CA GLU A 16 -4.89 3.00 10.83
C GLU A 16 -3.57 3.58 10.31
N TRP A 17 -3.63 4.72 9.63
CA TRP A 17 -2.44 5.43 9.15
C TRP A 17 -1.97 6.39 10.23
N THR A 18 -0.75 6.20 10.73
CA THR A 18 -0.13 7.12 11.68
C THR A 18 0.48 8.33 10.98
N ALA A 19 0.72 9.42 11.70
CA ALA A 19 1.41 10.59 11.15
C ALA A 19 2.83 10.25 10.66
N THR A 20 3.51 9.30 11.30
CA THR A 20 4.82 8.80 10.88
C THR A 20 4.74 8.06 9.54
N ASP A 21 3.73 7.21 9.35
CA ASP A 21 3.49 6.54 8.07
C ASP A 21 3.27 7.56 6.94
N LEU A 22 2.52 8.63 7.22
CA LEU A 22 2.24 9.69 6.24
C LEU A 22 3.51 10.46 5.83
N LYS A 23 4.37 10.81 6.80
CA LYS A 23 5.65 11.49 6.54
C LYS A 23 6.58 10.59 5.72
N ALA A 24 6.69 9.31 6.09
CA ALA A 24 7.48 8.34 5.33
C ALA A 24 6.97 8.19 3.89
N LEU A 25 5.64 8.08 3.71
CA LEU A 25 5.02 7.94 2.38
C LEU A 25 5.31 9.15 1.47
N LYS A 26 5.23 10.38 2.01
CA LYS A 26 5.60 11.60 1.28
C LYS A 26 7.09 11.65 0.95
N GLY A 27 7.97 11.23 1.88
CA GLY A 27 9.41 11.16 1.64
C GLY A 27 9.77 10.19 0.51
N HIS A 28 9.15 9.01 0.51
CA HIS A 28 9.33 8.00 -0.54
C HIS A 28 8.86 8.46 -1.92
N SER A 29 7.75 9.22 -1.98
CA SER A 29 7.27 9.83 -3.23
C SER A 29 8.30 10.80 -3.82
N LYS A 30 8.93 11.64 -2.98
CA LYS A 30 10.00 12.56 -3.41
C LYS A 30 11.24 11.82 -3.88
N GLN A 31 11.63 10.76 -3.17
CA GLN A 31 12.81 9.94 -3.49
C GLN A 31 12.60 8.97 -4.67
N ARG A 32 11.39 8.92 -5.26
CA ARG A 32 11.02 8.01 -6.36
C ARG A 32 11.30 6.54 -6.04
N THR A 33 11.10 6.15 -4.77
CA THR A 33 11.34 4.77 -4.37
C THR A 33 10.30 3.84 -5.00
N PRO A 34 10.70 2.66 -5.52
CA PRO A 34 9.76 1.68 -6.07
C PRO A 34 8.76 1.21 -5.02
N VAL A 35 7.48 1.12 -5.38
CA VAL A 35 6.37 0.76 -4.46
C VAL A 35 6.58 -0.59 -3.78
N VAL A 36 7.25 -1.52 -4.47
CA VAL A 36 7.59 -2.85 -3.93
C VAL A 36 8.55 -2.74 -2.74
N LYS A 37 9.51 -1.81 -2.77
CA LYS A 37 10.44 -1.57 -1.66
C LYS A 37 9.72 -0.93 -0.47
N ILE A 38 8.85 0.05 -0.73
CA ILE A 38 8.03 0.73 0.30
C ILE A 38 7.09 -0.27 0.99
N SER A 39 6.49 -1.17 0.21
CA SER A 39 5.59 -2.21 0.73
C SER A 39 6.30 -3.12 1.75
N LYS A 40 7.55 -3.50 1.48
CA LYS A 40 8.38 -4.29 2.40
C LYS A 40 8.77 -3.49 3.65
N GLN A 41 9.18 -2.22 3.49
CA GLN A 41 9.60 -1.36 4.59
C GLN A 41 8.45 -1.02 5.54
N MET A 42 7.32 -0.57 5.00
CA MET A 42 6.15 -0.15 5.79
C MET A 42 5.25 -1.32 6.21
N LYS A 43 5.55 -2.56 5.75
CA LYS A 43 4.73 -3.77 5.96
C LYS A 43 3.25 -3.57 5.53
N ARG A 44 3.02 -2.67 4.57
CA ARG A 44 1.72 -2.36 3.96
C ARG A 44 1.62 -2.98 2.58
N THR A 45 0.41 -3.29 2.11
CA THR A 45 0.23 -3.77 0.73
C THR A 45 0.43 -2.63 -0.27
N VAL A 46 0.86 -2.97 -1.48
CA VAL A 46 1.01 -2.02 -2.60
C VAL A 46 -0.31 -1.27 -2.88
N GLY A 47 -1.44 -1.97 -2.86
CA GLY A 47 -2.76 -1.36 -3.05
C GLY A 47 -3.10 -0.31 -1.98
N ALA A 48 -2.81 -0.60 -0.71
CA ALA A 48 -3.04 0.36 0.37
C ALA A 48 -2.18 1.62 0.23
N LEU A 49 -0.91 1.46 -0.18
CA LEU A 49 0.00 2.58 -0.44
C LEU A 49 -0.51 3.46 -1.59
N ARG A 50 -0.94 2.86 -2.71
CA ARG A 50 -1.51 3.58 -3.85
C ARG A 50 -2.79 4.32 -3.47
N GLN A 51 -3.71 3.65 -2.79
CA GLN A 51 -4.95 4.27 -2.32
C GLN A 51 -4.64 5.47 -1.41
N LYS A 52 -3.70 5.32 -0.47
CA LYS A 52 -3.34 6.44 0.40
C LYS A 52 -2.63 7.56 -0.36
N ALA A 53 -1.81 7.24 -1.35
CA ALA A 53 -1.15 8.21 -2.20
C ALA A 53 -2.15 9.05 -3.02
N LEU A 54 -3.16 8.41 -3.60
CA LEU A 54 -4.25 9.06 -4.32
C LEU A 54 -5.01 10.03 -3.43
N VAL A 55 -5.38 9.60 -2.22
CA VAL A 55 -6.04 10.46 -1.22
C VAL A 55 -5.18 11.67 -0.82
N LEU A 56 -3.86 11.52 -0.83
CA LEU A 56 -2.92 12.59 -0.51
C LEU A 56 -2.51 13.44 -1.73
N GLY A 57 -2.97 13.10 -2.94
CA GLY A 57 -2.59 13.77 -4.18
C GLY A 57 -1.12 13.61 -4.56
N ILE A 58 -0.46 12.53 -4.13
CA ILE A 58 0.96 12.29 -4.45
C ILE A 58 1.12 11.11 -5.41
N GLY A 59 1.95 11.27 -6.44
CA GLY A 59 2.38 10.17 -7.31
C GLY A 59 3.31 9.21 -6.57
N LEU A 60 3.14 7.90 -6.77
CA LEU A 60 3.90 6.88 -6.07
C LEU A 60 4.41 5.80 -7.03
N GLY A 61 5.74 5.64 -7.09
CA GLY A 61 6.40 4.73 -8.03
C GLY A 61 6.23 5.16 -9.49
N HIS A 62 5.75 4.24 -10.33
CA HIS A 62 5.59 4.45 -11.78
C HIS A 62 4.38 5.33 -12.14
N GLN A 63 3.46 5.57 -11.21
CA GLN A 63 2.22 6.33 -11.44
C GLN A 63 2.39 7.81 -11.07
N ARG A 64 3.56 8.38 -11.38
CA ARG A 64 3.96 9.75 -11.09
C ARG A 64 4.30 10.47 -12.38
#